data_AF-A0A956SF41-F1
#
_entry.id   AF-A0A956SF41-F1
#
_cell.length_a   1.000
_cell.length_b   1.000
_cell.length_c   1.000
_cell.angle_alpha   90.00
_cell.angle_beta   90.00
_cell.angle_gamma   90.00
#
_symmetry.space_group_name_H-M   'P 1'
#
loop_
_entity.id
_entity.type
_entity.pdbx_description
1 polymer ?
#
loop_
_entity_poly.entity_id
_entity_poly.type
_entity_poly.pdbx_seq_one_letter_code
_entity_poly.pdbx_strand_id
1 'polypeptide(L)'
;MRITDDVIRDLLPLYAAGEASAATRELVETYLADRPDLAAEAAEAKEFLLPSLEARAPSPDLERRALAETQKRLRRRTHSLPFAILFSTLPFSFYVIDGQFHWLFWPKLAIVGSILLAVGLAFWIVYLVHDRRLRLKGF
;
A
#
# COMPACT_ATOMS: atom_id res chain seq x y z
N MET A 1 16.95 28.70 -22.40
CA MET A 1 17.30 27.86 -21.25
C MET A 1 18.50 27.01 -21.65
N ARG A 2 19.50 26.85 -20.78
CA ARG A 2 20.59 25.89 -20.99
C ARG A 2 20.23 24.62 -20.24
N ILE A 3 20.13 23.51 -20.97
CA ILE A 3 19.92 22.19 -20.39
C ILE A 3 21.28 21.67 -19.95
N THR A 4 21.40 21.31 -18.68
CA THR A 4 22.63 20.75 -18.10
C THR A 4 22.64 19.23 -18.24
N ASP A 5 23.84 18.67 -18.16
CA ASP A 5 24.07 17.22 -18.26
C ASP A 5 23.32 16.47 -17.15
N ASP A 6 23.23 17.05 -15.95
CA ASP A 6 22.49 16.49 -14.81
C ASP A 6 21.00 16.31 -15.12
N VAL A 7 20.39 17.29 -15.78
CA VAL A 7 18.97 17.20 -16.17
C VAL A 7 18.76 16.07 -17.17
N ILE A 8 19.71 15.84 -18.07
CA ILE A 8 19.63 14.74 -19.04
C ILE A 8 19.84 13.40 -18.33
N ARG A 9 20.79 13.31 -17.39
CA ARG A 9 21.03 12.13 -16.56
C ARG A 9 19.82 11.75 -15.73
N ASP A 10 19.12 12.72 -15.15
CA ASP A 10 17.87 12.49 -14.41
C ASP A 10 16.76 11.94 -15.32
N LEU A 11 16.78 12.28 -16.61
CA LEU A 11 15.81 11.80 -17.60
C LEU A 11 16.18 10.46 -18.22
N LEU A 12 17.44 10.00 -18.11
CA LEU A 12 17.90 8.74 -18.70
C LEU A 12 17.11 7.51 -18.23
N PRO A 13 16.78 7.34 -16.93
CA PRO A 13 15.96 6.21 -16.49
C PRO A 13 14.58 6.18 -17.14
N LEU A 14 13.93 7.35 -17.26
CA LEU A 14 12.60 7.49 -17.87
C LEU A 14 12.64 7.28 -19.39
N TYR A 15 13.69 7.77 -20.04
CA TYR A 15 13.97 7.54 -21.46
C TYR A 15 14.23 6.06 -21.74
N ALA A 16 15.10 5.42 -20.95
CA ALA A 16 15.43 4.00 -21.04
C ALA A 16 14.22 3.10 -20.78
N ALA A 17 13.35 3.46 -19.82
CA ALA A 17 12.10 2.77 -19.52
C ALA A 17 11.02 2.92 -20.60
N GLY A 18 11.19 3.83 -21.57
CA GLY A 18 10.18 4.12 -22.59
C GLY A 18 8.96 4.91 -22.09
N GLU A 19 8.98 5.35 -20.83
CA GLU A 19 7.91 6.10 -20.17
C GLU A 19 8.01 7.62 -20.43
N ALA A 20 9.11 8.09 -21.04
CA ALA A 20 9.27 9.48 -21.43
C ALA A 20 8.29 9.89 -22.53
N SER A 21 7.68 11.07 -22.36
CA SER A 21 6.81 11.69 -23.39
C SER A 21 7.56 11.90 -24.70
N ALA A 22 6.84 11.99 -25.82
CA ALA A 22 7.45 12.18 -27.15
C ALA A 22 8.38 13.40 -27.21
N ALA A 23 7.95 14.54 -26.63
CA ALA A 23 8.76 15.75 -26.57
C ALA A 23 10.02 15.57 -25.71
N THR A 24 9.93 14.84 -24.59
CA THR A 24 11.09 14.55 -23.73
C THR A 24 12.08 13.62 -24.42
N ARG A 25 11.60 12.67 -25.20
CA ARG A 25 12.42 11.71 -25.96
C ARG A 25 13.24 12.41 -27.03
N GLU A 26 12.58 13.23 -27.84
CA GLU A 26 13.22 14.02 -28.89
C GLU A 26 14.29 14.96 -28.30
N LEU A 27 14.00 15.55 -27.14
CA LEU A 27 14.97 16.39 -26.42
C LEU A 27 16.22 15.63 -26.00
N VAL A 28 16.05 14.45 -25.39
CA VAL A 28 17.16 13.60 -24.93
C VAL A 28 17.97 13.11 -26.13
N GLU A 29 17.32 12.63 -27.19
CA GLU A 29 17.99 12.16 -28.41
C GLU A 29 18.81 13.26 -29.10
N THR A 30 18.23 14.46 -29.22
CA THR A 30 18.93 15.62 -29.77
C THR A 30 20.13 16.01 -28.91
N TYR A 31 20.01 15.93 -27.59
CA TYR A 31 21.11 16.26 -26.67
C TYR A 31 22.23 15.23 -26.68
N LEU A 32 21.89 13.95 -26.81
CA LEU A 32 22.85 12.84 -26.88
C LEU A 32 23.60 12.80 -28.21
N ALA A 33 22.99 13.30 -29.31
CA ALA A 33 23.61 13.34 -30.63
C ALA A 33 24.93 14.13 -30.65
N ASP A 34 24.99 15.22 -29.87
CA ASP A 34 26.17 16.09 -29.78
C ASP A 34 27.19 15.62 -28.72
N ARG A 35 26.89 14.54 -27.97
CA ARG A 35 27.67 14.12 -26.80
C ARG A 35 27.82 12.58 -26.70
N PRO A 36 28.87 12.01 -27.32
CA PRO A 36 29.07 10.56 -27.35
C PRO A 36 29.28 9.95 -25.96
N ASP A 37 29.88 10.69 -25.02
CA ASP A 37 30.14 10.21 -23.66
C ASP A 37 28.84 9.94 -22.88
N LEU A 38 27.86 10.86 -22.99
CA LEU A 38 26.54 10.70 -22.38
C LEU A 38 25.69 9.66 -23.12
N ALA A 39 25.90 9.49 -24.42
CA ALA A 39 25.22 8.48 -25.21
C ALA A 39 25.64 7.05 -24.79
N ALA A 40 26.91 6.86 -24.43
CA ALA A 40 27.39 5.60 -23.86
C ALA A 40 26.74 5.32 -22.49
N GLU A 41 26.68 6.32 -21.60
CA GLU A 41 26.01 6.22 -20.30
C GLU A 41 24.51 5.88 -20.44
N ALA A 42 23.84 6.48 -21.44
CA ALA A 42 22.45 6.18 -21.77
C ALA A 42 22.27 4.73 -22.28
N ALA A 43 23.20 4.22 -23.09
CA ALA A 43 23.17 2.86 -23.59
C ALA A 43 23.38 1.82 -22.47
N GLU A 44 24.32 2.07 -21.56
CA GLU A 44 24.55 1.23 -20.37
C GLU A 44 23.33 1.24 -19.43
N ALA A 45 22.75 2.41 -19.16
CA ALA A 45 21.54 2.53 -18.35
C ALA A 45 20.37 1.75 -18.99
N LYS A 46 20.26 1.81 -20.32
CA LYS A 46 19.27 1.04 -21.07
C LYS A 46 19.53 -0.46 -20.95
N GLU A 47 20.76 -0.93 -21.10
CA GLU A 47 21.11 -2.35 -20.96
C GLU A 47 20.91 -2.87 -19.53
N PHE A 48 21.11 -2.04 -18.50
CA PHE A 48 20.84 -2.40 -17.11
C PHE A 48 19.33 -2.46 -16.79
N LEU A 49 18.51 -1.60 -17.41
CA LEU A 49 17.06 -1.52 -17.16
C LEU A 49 16.23 -2.44 -18.08
N LEU A 50 16.71 -2.72 -19.29
CA LEU A 50 16.06 -3.58 -20.29
C LEU A 50 15.78 -5.04 -19.87
N PRO A 51 16.53 -5.71 -18.95
CA PRO A 51 16.18 -7.06 -18.51
C PRO A 51 14.80 -7.12 -17.84
N SER A 52 14.23 -5.96 -17.48
CA SER A 52 12.90 -5.82 -16.87
C SER A 52 11.82 -5.24 -17.80
N LEU A 53 12.17 -4.69 -18.97
CA LEU A 53 11.25 -3.96 -19.85
C LEU A 53 10.65 -4.80 -20.99
N GLU A 54 11.08 -6.05 -21.14
CA GLU A 54 10.28 -7.06 -21.85
C GLU A 54 9.03 -7.49 -21.05
N ALA A 55 8.66 -6.73 -20.01
CA ALA A 55 7.29 -6.67 -19.51
C ALA A 55 6.39 -6.03 -20.57
N ARG A 56 6.09 -6.84 -21.60
CA ARG A 56 4.86 -6.83 -22.41
C ARG A 56 3.77 -6.07 -21.66
N ALA A 57 3.20 -5.04 -22.30
CA ALA A 57 2.02 -4.31 -21.80
C ALA A 57 1.16 -5.26 -20.98
N PRO A 58 0.96 -4.97 -19.67
CA PRO A 58 0.46 -5.97 -18.75
C PRO A 58 -0.84 -6.49 -19.32
N SER A 59 -0.89 -7.82 -19.54
CA SER A 59 -2.11 -8.47 -20.00
C SER A 59 -3.27 -7.94 -19.13
N PRO A 60 -4.47 -7.66 -19.69
CA PRO A 60 -5.62 -7.21 -18.90
C PRO A 60 -5.90 -8.09 -17.66
N ASP A 61 -5.44 -9.34 -17.68
CA ASP A 61 -5.50 -10.26 -16.55
C ASP A 61 -4.49 -9.93 -15.42
N LEU A 62 -3.32 -9.40 -15.73
CA LEU A 62 -2.33 -8.93 -14.74
C LEU A 62 -2.83 -7.68 -14.00
N GLU A 63 -3.41 -6.71 -14.70
CA GLU A 63 -4.00 -5.53 -14.07
C GLU A 63 -5.18 -5.91 -13.17
N ARG A 64 -6.07 -6.79 -13.65
CA ARG A 64 -7.20 -7.31 -12.86
C ARG A 64 -6.73 -8.10 -11.64
N ARG A 65 -5.67 -8.89 -11.75
CA ARG A 65 -5.07 -9.62 -10.63
C ARG A 65 -4.42 -8.68 -9.62
N ALA A 66 -3.68 -7.68 -10.08
CA ALA A 66 -3.08 -6.67 -9.21
C ALA A 66 -4.16 -5.87 -8.46
N LEU A 67 -5.24 -5.46 -9.14
CA LEU A 67 -6.40 -4.82 -8.51
C LEU A 67 -7.12 -5.75 -7.52
N ALA A 68 -7.33 -7.01 -7.87
CA ALA A 68 -7.97 -7.99 -6.99
C ALA A 68 -7.11 -8.29 -5.76
N GLU A 69 -5.79 -8.37 -5.89
CA GLU A 69 -4.87 -8.50 -4.77
C GLU A 69 -4.90 -7.28 -3.86
N THR A 70 -4.91 -6.09 -4.46
CA THR A 70 -4.97 -4.82 -3.72
C THR A 70 -6.30 -4.71 -2.97
N GLN A 71 -7.42 -5.00 -3.63
CA GLN A 71 -8.74 -5.06 -2.99
C GLN A 71 -8.83 -6.13 -1.90
N LYS A 72 -8.22 -7.31 -2.08
CA LYS A 72 -8.19 -8.36 -1.06
C LYS A 72 -7.39 -7.93 0.17
N ARG A 73 -6.30 -7.20 -0.02
CA ARG A 73 -5.47 -6.62 1.07
C ARG A 73 -6.23 -5.51 1.80
N LEU A 74 -6.89 -4.60 1.08
CA LEU A 74 -7.76 -3.57 1.66
C LEU A 74 -8.93 -4.19 2.43
N ARG A 75 -9.65 -5.16 1.85
CA ARG A 75 -10.79 -5.82 2.51
C ARG A 75 -10.37 -6.57 3.76
N ARG A 76 -9.19 -7.21 3.79
CA ARG A 76 -8.66 -7.81 5.02
C ARG A 76 -8.36 -6.77 6.11
N ARG A 77 -7.89 -5.58 5.75
CA ARG A 77 -7.62 -4.48 6.68
C ARG A 77 -8.91 -3.86 7.22
N THR A 78 -9.95 -3.77 6.41
CA THR A 78 -11.21 -3.10 6.77
C THR A 78 -12.04 -3.87 7.80
N HIS A 79 -11.90 -5.19 7.93
CA HIS A 79 -12.78 -5.97 8.80
C HIS A 79 -12.31 -6.06 10.25
N SER A 80 -11.02 -6.03 10.55
CA SER A 80 -10.51 -6.22 11.93
C SER A 80 -10.79 -5.03 12.86
N LEU A 81 -10.77 -3.82 12.32
CA LEU A 81 -10.96 -2.58 13.08
C LEU A 81 -12.39 -2.42 13.65
N PRO A 82 -13.49 -2.59 12.87
CA PRO A 82 -14.84 -2.47 13.41
C PRO A 82 -15.16 -3.56 14.44
N PHE A 83 -14.65 -4.79 14.29
CA PHE A 83 -14.86 -5.83 15.32
C PHE A 83 -14.13 -5.51 16.62
N ALA A 84 -12.88 -5.04 16.55
CA ALA A 84 -12.13 -4.65 17.75
C ALA A 84 -12.83 -3.52 18.52
N ILE A 85 -13.34 -2.52 17.80
CA ILE A 85 -14.09 -1.39 18.38
C ILE A 85 -15.43 -1.85 18.95
N LEU A 86 -16.16 -2.70 18.22
CA LEU A 86 -17.48 -3.19 18.68
C LEU A 86 -17.35 -3.96 19.99
N PHE A 87 -16.42 -4.92 20.07
CA PHE A 87 -16.24 -5.73 21.28
C PHE A 87 -15.62 -4.95 22.45
N SER A 88 -14.80 -3.93 22.21
CA SER A 88 -14.28 -3.07 23.28
C SER A 88 -15.34 -2.11 23.84
N THR A 89 -16.33 -1.71 23.03
CA THR A 89 -17.32 -0.69 23.41
C THR A 89 -18.62 -1.30 23.94
N LEU A 90 -18.99 -2.50 23.48
CA LEU A 90 -20.16 -3.27 23.97
C LEU A 90 -20.28 -3.38 25.51
N PRO A 91 -19.22 -3.65 26.29
CA PRO A 91 -19.33 -3.75 27.75
C PRO A 91 -19.65 -2.42 28.46
N PHE A 92 -19.51 -1.29 27.76
CA PHE A 92 -19.93 0.04 28.24
C PHE A 92 -21.35 0.40 27.79
N SER A 93 -22.05 -0.50 27.11
CA SER A 93 -23.44 -0.32 26.74
C SER A 93 -24.37 -0.56 27.94
N PHE A 94 -25.59 -0.04 27.84
CA PHE A 94 -26.64 -0.19 28.84
C PHE A 94 -27.84 -0.87 28.18
N TYR A 95 -28.58 -1.64 28.96
CA TYR A 95 -29.87 -2.18 28.55
C TYR A 95 -30.95 -1.74 29.54
N VAL A 96 -32.18 -1.62 29.05
CA VAL A 96 -33.33 -1.26 29.88
C VAL A 96 -34.21 -2.50 30.01
N ILE A 97 -34.34 -3.01 31.23
CA ILE A 97 -35.31 -4.04 31.60
C ILE A 97 -36.16 -3.45 32.72
N ASP A 98 -37.48 -3.60 32.61
CA ASP A 98 -38.46 -3.12 33.60
C ASP A 98 -38.33 -1.63 33.96
N GLY A 99 -37.99 -0.79 32.98
CA GLY A 99 -37.86 0.66 33.15
C GLY A 99 -36.64 1.12 33.96
N GLN A 100 -35.74 0.20 34.33
CA GLN A 100 -34.48 0.51 35.02
C GLN A 100 -33.29 0.42 34.06
N PHE A 101 -32.38 1.40 34.18
CA PHE A 101 -31.12 1.41 33.44
C PHE A 101 -30.13 0.45 34.10
N HIS A 102 -29.91 -0.70 33.47
CA HIS A 102 -28.91 -1.66 33.91
C HIS A 102 -27.65 -1.50 33.04
N TRP A 103 -26.56 -1.06 33.67
CA TRP A 103 -25.23 -1.12 33.06
C TRP A 103 -24.81 -2.58 32.93
N LEU A 104 -24.22 -2.97 31.79
CA LEU A 104 -23.74 -4.34 31.59
C LEU A 104 -22.67 -4.74 32.63
N PHE A 105 -22.02 -3.75 33.24
CA PHE A 105 -21.09 -3.87 34.37
C PHE A 105 -21.76 -4.04 35.75
N TRP A 106 -23.05 -4.41 35.80
CA TRP A 106 -23.71 -4.78 37.06
C TRP A 106 -23.06 -6.05 37.63
N PRO A 107 -22.85 -6.19 38.95
CA PRO A 107 -22.17 -7.35 39.57
C PRO A 107 -22.71 -8.74 39.18
N LYS A 108 -23.97 -8.85 38.72
CA LYS A 108 -24.54 -10.12 38.21
C LYS A 108 -24.09 -10.48 36.78
N LEU A 109 -23.71 -9.50 35.96
CA LEU A 109 -23.25 -9.68 34.57
C LEU A 109 -21.75 -9.38 34.37
N ALA A 110 -21.02 -9.01 35.43
CA ALA A 110 -19.60 -8.67 35.39
C ALA A 110 -18.71 -9.78 34.78
N ILE A 111 -19.09 -11.05 34.93
CA ILE A 111 -18.40 -12.19 34.30
C ILE A 111 -18.52 -12.12 32.77
N VAL A 112 -19.71 -11.82 32.24
CA VAL A 112 -19.97 -11.70 30.80
C VAL A 112 -19.21 -10.50 30.23
N GLY A 113 -19.21 -9.36 30.93
CA GLY A 113 -18.43 -8.19 30.57
C GLY A 113 -16.91 -8.46 30.52
N SER A 114 -16.40 -9.23 31.48
CA SER A 114 -14.99 -9.62 31.54
C SER A 114 -14.60 -10.56 30.39
N ILE A 115 -15.47 -11.52 30.04
CA ILE A 115 -15.27 -12.42 28.90
C ILE A 115 -15.25 -11.63 27.58
N LEU A 116 -16.18 -10.70 27.40
CA LEU A 116 -16.24 -9.84 26.20
C LEU A 116 -14.98 -8.97 26.06
N LEU A 117 -14.48 -8.41 27.16
CA LEU A 117 -13.23 -7.65 27.16
C LEU A 117 -12.03 -8.53 26.82
N ALA A 118 -11.94 -9.74 27.37
CA ALA A 118 -10.87 -10.68 27.05
C ALA A 118 -10.88 -11.09 25.57
N VAL A 119 -12.06 -11.33 25.00
CA VAL A 119 -12.24 -11.61 23.56
C VAL A 119 -11.84 -10.40 22.72
N GLY A 120 -12.28 -9.19 23.09
CA GLY A 120 -11.90 -7.95 22.42
C GLY A 120 -10.38 -7.73 22.42
N LEU A 121 -9.72 -8.02 23.55
CA LEU A 121 -8.28 -7.90 23.71
C LEU A 121 -7.52 -8.92 22.85
N ALA A 122 -8.03 -10.15 22.72
CA ALA A 122 -7.50 -11.14 21.78
C ALA A 122 -7.60 -10.67 20.32
N PHE A 123 -8.73 -10.08 19.92
CA PHE A 123 -8.90 -9.49 18.58
C PHE A 123 -7.94 -8.32 18.33
N TRP A 124 -7.68 -7.48 19.33
CA TRP A 124 -6.66 -6.42 19.25
C TRP A 124 -5.25 -6.97 19.07
N ILE A 125 -4.88 -8.03 19.78
CA ILE A 125 -3.58 -8.69 19.63
C ILE A 125 -3.43 -9.24 18.21
N VAL A 126 -4.45 -9.93 17.70
CA VAL A 126 -4.43 -10.45 16.31
C VAL A 126 -4.29 -9.31 15.31
N TYR A 127 -5.02 -8.21 15.49
CA TYR A 127 -4.92 -7.02 14.63
C TYR A 127 -3.51 -6.43 14.62
N LEU A 128 -2.94 -6.18 15.80
CA LEU A 128 -1.61 -5.59 15.94
C LEU A 128 -0.51 -6.49 15.36
N VAL A 129 -0.60 -7.80 15.57
CA VAL A 129 0.35 -8.77 14.97
C VAL A 129 0.24 -8.77 13.45
N HIS A 130 -0.98 -8.69 12.92
CA HIS A 130 -1.21 -8.70 11.48
C HIS A 130 -0.75 -7.39 10.82
N ASP A 131 -0.94 -6.23 11.46
CA ASP A 131 -0.46 -4.92 10.99
C ASP A 131 1.08 -4.81 11.06
N ARG A 132 1.69 -5.29 12.15
CA ARG A 132 3.16 -5.33 12.29
C ARG A 132 3.82 -6.20 11.22
N ARG A 133 3.23 -7.36 10.90
CA ARG A 133 3.73 -8.25 9.83
C ARG A 133 3.61 -7.64 8.44
N LEU A 134 2.64 -6.74 8.22
CA LEU A 134 2.48 -6.04 6.95
C LEU A 134 3.44 -4.85 6.85
N ARG A 135 3.70 -4.10 7.93
CA ARG A 135 4.70 -3.03 7.97
C ARG A 135 6.14 -3.52 7.80
N LEU A 136 6.49 -4.66 8.38
CA LEU A 136 7.82 -5.27 8.21
C LEU A 136 8.09 -5.79 6.80
N LYS A 137 7.04 -5.97 5.99
CA LYS A 137 7.16 -6.43 4.60
C LYS A 137 7.14 -5.30 3.58
N GLY A 138 7.39 -4.06 4.01
CA GLY A 138 7.78 -2.90 3.19
C GLY A 138 7.16 -2.86 1.79
N PHE A 139 6.02 -2.19 1.67
CA PHE A 139 5.62 -1.54 0.43
C PHE A 139 5.91 -0.05 0.57
#